data_AF-A0A944DU27-F1
#
_entry.id   AF-A0A944DU27-F1
#
_cell.length_a   1.000
_cell.length_b   1.000
_cell.length_c   1.000
_cell.angle_alpha   90.00
_cell.angle_beta   90.00
_cell.angle_gamma   90.00
#
_symmetry.space_group_name_H-M   'P 1'
#
loop_
_entity.id
_entity.type
_entity.pdbx_description
1 polymer ?
#
loop_
_entity_poly.entity_id
_entity_poly.type
_entity_poly.pdbx_seq_one_letter_code
_entity_poly.pdbx_strand_id
1 'polypeptide(L)'
;MAQSEQLAVRPGPGTTAVDSVVQRMLAYGSAWPAGDGLGVFNRVYLAVTQEIDRHIDEGRFTDRRAAVTLDVLFAGRYLAAVDAAAEGLRPPACWRPLFQYRRHPGVRPLQFALAGINAHIGHDLPLAVVETCRALGCAPADLEREFERVGDILVLLEERIREDVMPGPDLLQIADPLTHLVGSWSLDRARDGAWSAARLLWGLRDLPDLAEEFTERLDAGVGLVSRCLLTPWR
;
A
#
# COMPACT_ATOMS: atom_id res chain seq x y z
N MET A 1 -24.43 -3.70 -17.36
CA MET A 1 -24.85 -2.30 -17.09
C MET A 1 -25.59 -2.27 -15.76
N ALA A 2 -25.26 -1.26 -14.95
CA ALA A 2 -25.84 -0.87 -13.66
C ALA A 2 -25.56 -1.77 -12.45
N GLN A 3 -24.52 -1.43 -11.69
CA GLN A 3 -24.60 -0.92 -10.30
C GLN A 3 -23.21 -0.98 -9.64
N SER A 4 -22.43 0.08 -9.87
CA SER A 4 -21.26 0.41 -9.05
C SER A 4 -21.33 1.91 -8.78
N GLU A 5 -22.40 2.32 -8.09
CA GLU A 5 -22.52 3.66 -7.53
C GLU A 5 -22.14 3.61 -6.05
N GLN A 6 -20.91 4.04 -5.80
CA GLN A 6 -20.51 4.92 -4.70
C GLN A 6 -20.94 4.54 -3.27
N LEU A 7 -19.99 3.93 -2.55
CA LEU A 7 -19.78 4.22 -1.14
C LEU A 7 -18.62 5.24 -0.99
N ALA A 8 -18.78 6.41 -1.61
CA ALA A 8 -17.93 7.55 -1.30
C ALA A 8 -18.44 8.15 0.02
N VAL A 9 -17.73 7.91 1.12
CA VAL A 9 -17.89 8.69 2.35
C VAL A 9 -17.67 10.15 1.94
N ARG A 10 -18.74 10.94 1.91
CA ARG A 10 -18.61 12.38 1.65
C ARG A 10 -17.97 13.00 2.90
N PRO A 11 -16.83 13.69 2.78
CA PRO A 11 -16.24 14.36 3.93
C PRO A 11 -17.25 15.34 4.55
N GLY A 12 -17.28 15.39 5.88
CA GLY A 12 -18.06 16.39 6.61
C GLY A 12 -17.58 17.81 6.27
N PRO A 13 -18.39 18.85 6.55
CA PRO A 13 -17.99 20.23 6.28
C PRO A 13 -16.69 20.56 7.04
N GLY A 14 -15.60 20.72 6.31
CA GLY A 14 -14.26 21.05 6.84
C GLY A 14 -13.23 19.91 6.86
N THR A 15 -13.60 18.68 6.48
CA THR A 15 -12.67 17.54 6.41
C THR A 15 -12.13 17.38 4.98
N THR A 16 -10.81 17.30 4.79
CA THR A 16 -10.24 17.00 3.47
C THR A 16 -10.44 15.51 3.10
N ALA A 17 -10.20 15.16 1.83
CA ALA A 17 -10.27 13.76 1.42
C ALA A 17 -9.20 12.90 2.12
N VAL A 18 -8.02 13.47 2.36
CA VAL A 18 -6.91 12.81 3.07
C VAL A 18 -7.25 12.65 4.56
N ASP A 19 -7.84 13.66 5.19
CA ASP A 19 -8.34 13.55 6.57
C ASP A 19 -9.34 12.39 6.74
N SER A 20 -10.23 12.19 5.76
CA SER A 20 -11.18 11.07 5.77
C SER A 20 -10.46 9.72 5.73
N VAL A 21 -9.36 9.60 4.98
CA VAL A 21 -8.53 8.39 4.94
C VAL A 21 -7.90 8.15 6.32
N VAL A 22 -7.25 9.19 6.88
CA VAL A 22 -6.60 9.15 8.20
C VAL A 22 -7.59 8.73 9.29
N GLN A 23 -8.79 9.30 9.31
CA GLN A 23 -9.84 8.96 10.27
C GLN A 23 -10.26 7.49 10.17
N ARG A 24 -10.40 6.94 8.97
CA ARG A 24 -10.74 5.52 8.78
C ARG A 24 -9.64 4.60 9.30
N MET A 25 -8.38 4.92 9.02
CA MET A 25 -7.24 4.14 9.50
C MET A 25 -7.10 4.19 11.03
N LEU A 26 -7.37 5.34 11.65
CA LEU A 26 -7.44 5.49 13.11
C LEU A 26 -8.58 4.66 13.71
N ALA A 27 -9.75 4.65 13.08
CA ALA A 27 -10.89 3.86 13.51
C ALA A 27 -10.59 2.35 13.49
N TYR A 28 -9.98 1.85 12.41
CA TYR A 28 -9.52 0.46 12.35
C TYR A 28 -8.47 0.14 13.41
N GLY A 29 -7.46 1.02 13.56
CA GLY A 29 -6.41 0.86 14.56
C GLY A 29 -6.95 0.77 15.99
N SER A 30 -8.01 1.53 16.29
CA SER A 30 -8.67 1.54 17.60
C SER A 30 -9.57 0.32 17.82
N ALA A 31 -10.09 -0.28 16.74
CA ALA A 31 -10.98 -1.44 16.81
C ALA A 31 -10.25 -2.79 16.90
N TRP A 32 -8.98 -2.86 16.47
CA TRP A 32 -8.22 -4.11 16.45
C TRP A 32 -7.36 -4.31 17.71
N PRO A 33 -7.15 -5.56 18.16
CA PRO A 33 -6.23 -5.85 19.25
C PRO A 33 -4.80 -5.36 18.95
N ALA A 34 -4.05 -4.98 19.99
CA ALA A 34 -2.67 -4.46 19.82
C ALA A 34 -1.74 -5.40 19.03
N GLY A 35 -1.93 -6.72 19.17
CA GLY A 35 -1.17 -7.76 18.46
C GLY A 35 -1.73 -8.16 17.09
N ASP A 36 -2.72 -7.44 16.55
CA ASP A 36 -3.24 -7.74 15.22
C ASP A 36 -2.21 -7.37 14.14
N GLY A 37 -1.83 -8.34 13.32
CA GLY A 37 -0.83 -8.19 12.27
C GLY A 37 -1.23 -7.17 11.21
N LEU A 38 -2.52 -7.11 10.84
CA LEU A 38 -3.00 -6.07 9.93
C LEU A 38 -2.92 -4.68 10.58
N GLY A 39 -3.13 -4.62 11.90
CA GLY A 39 -2.91 -3.42 12.71
C GLY A 39 -1.46 -2.93 12.68
N VAL A 40 -0.47 -3.82 12.54
CA VAL A 40 0.94 -3.43 12.36
C VAL A 40 1.10 -2.65 11.05
N PHE A 41 0.67 -3.21 9.92
CA PHE A 41 0.74 -2.51 8.63
C PHE A 41 -0.08 -1.21 8.64
N ASN A 42 -1.30 -1.20 9.22
CA ASN A 42 -2.13 0.00 9.29
C ASN A 42 -1.43 1.16 10.02
N ARG A 43 -0.68 0.89 11.10
CA ARG A 43 0.09 1.92 11.80
C ARG A 43 1.22 2.48 10.94
N VAL A 44 1.95 1.59 10.25
CA VAL A 44 3.02 1.97 9.31
C VAL A 44 2.44 2.86 8.21
N TYR A 45 1.35 2.43 7.58
CA TYR A 45 0.75 3.17 6.49
C TYR A 45 0.12 4.50 6.96
N LEU A 46 -0.49 4.53 8.16
CA LEU A 46 -1.05 5.76 8.73
C LEU A 46 0.03 6.85 8.88
N ALA A 47 1.22 6.48 9.35
CA ALA A 47 2.33 7.42 9.47
C ALA A 47 2.75 7.98 8.10
N VAL A 48 2.73 7.16 7.04
CA VAL A 48 2.98 7.63 5.67
C VAL A 48 1.91 8.61 5.21
N THR A 49 0.64 8.25 5.35
CA THR A 49 -0.46 9.10 4.88
C THR A 49 -0.46 10.45 5.60
N GLN A 50 -0.19 10.48 6.91
CA GLN A 50 -0.04 11.72 7.67
C GLN A 50 1.14 12.58 7.19
N GLU A 51 2.24 11.95 6.80
CA GLU A 51 3.41 12.67 6.30
C GLU A 51 3.19 13.21 4.88
N ILE A 52 2.47 12.47 4.03
CA ILE A 52 2.01 12.95 2.71
C ILE A 52 1.06 14.14 2.88
N ASP A 53 0.09 14.05 3.79
CA ASP A 53 -0.85 15.13 4.10
C ASP A 53 -0.12 16.41 4.55
N ARG A 54 0.84 16.27 5.45
CA ARG A 54 1.72 17.37 5.86
C ARG A 54 2.47 17.99 4.68
N HIS A 55 3.01 17.17 3.77
CA HIS A 55 3.70 17.67 2.57
C HIS A 55 2.75 18.38 1.59
N ILE A 56 1.51 17.92 1.48
CA ILE A 56 0.44 18.55 0.70
C ILE A 56 0.11 19.94 1.27
N ASP A 57 -0.03 20.04 2.59
CA ASP A 57 -0.33 21.30 3.27
C ASP A 57 0.81 22.30 3.24
N GLU A 58 2.06 21.83 3.31
CA GLU A 58 3.25 22.65 3.15
C GLU A 58 3.53 23.05 1.69
N GLY A 59 2.71 22.61 0.72
CA GLY A 59 2.88 22.96 -0.69
C GLY A 59 4.14 22.34 -1.32
N ARG A 60 4.59 21.18 -0.82
CA ARG A 60 5.80 20.48 -1.30
C ARG A 60 5.58 19.63 -2.56
N PHE A 61 4.34 19.56 -3.05
CA PHE A 61 3.98 18.94 -4.32
C PHE A 61 3.76 19.99 -5.39
N THR A 62 4.26 19.73 -6.60
CA THR A 62 4.12 20.66 -7.74
C THR A 62 2.67 20.74 -8.18
N ASP A 63 2.03 19.58 -8.36
CA ASP A 63 0.60 19.47 -8.56
C ASP A 63 -0.08 18.87 -7.30
N ARG A 64 -0.60 19.76 -6.44
CA ARG A 64 -1.36 19.38 -5.25
C ARG A 64 -2.57 18.50 -5.59
N ARG A 65 -3.25 18.75 -6.70
CA ARG A 65 -4.43 17.99 -7.09
C ARG A 65 -4.05 16.56 -7.47
N ALA A 66 -2.97 16.39 -8.23
CA ALA A 66 -2.44 15.09 -8.58
C ALA A 66 -1.99 14.30 -7.34
N ALA A 67 -1.23 14.94 -6.44
CA ALA A 67 -0.78 14.32 -5.19
C ALA A 67 -1.95 13.85 -4.31
N VAL A 68 -2.94 14.71 -4.05
CA VAL A 68 -4.14 14.35 -3.27
C VAL A 68 -4.94 13.22 -3.93
N THR A 69 -5.10 13.28 -5.26
CA THR A 69 -5.87 12.26 -5.98
C THR A 69 -5.18 10.90 -5.91
N LEU A 70 -3.86 10.86 -6.11
CA LEU A 70 -3.07 9.63 -6.01
C LEU A 70 -3.10 9.07 -4.59
N ASP A 71 -2.87 9.90 -3.57
CA ASP A 71 -2.86 9.45 -2.17
C ASP A 71 -4.22 8.84 -1.74
N VAL A 72 -5.32 9.52 -2.05
CA VAL A 72 -6.67 9.06 -1.70
C VAL A 72 -7.04 7.78 -2.44
N LEU A 73 -6.74 7.69 -3.74
CA LEU A 73 -7.02 6.47 -4.51
C LEU A 73 -6.15 5.31 -4.04
N PHE A 74 -4.87 5.57 -3.75
CA PHE A 74 -3.96 4.57 -3.24
C PHE A 74 -4.44 4.01 -1.90
N ALA A 75 -4.75 4.89 -0.94
CA ALA A 75 -5.32 4.48 0.34
C ALA A 75 -6.66 3.77 0.19
N GLY A 76 -7.52 4.27 -0.69
CA GLY A 76 -8.83 3.70 -0.97
C GLY A 76 -8.76 2.22 -1.33
N ARG A 77 -7.72 1.77 -2.04
CA ARG A 77 -7.54 0.35 -2.38
C ARG A 77 -7.27 -0.53 -1.17
N TYR A 78 -6.39 -0.09 -0.27
CA TYR A 78 -6.15 -0.79 0.99
C TYR A 78 -7.42 -0.85 1.83
N LEU A 79 -8.09 0.30 2.01
CA LEU A 79 -9.31 0.38 2.80
C LEU A 79 -10.43 -0.52 2.22
N ALA A 80 -10.59 -0.56 0.90
CA ALA A 80 -11.54 -1.43 0.23
C ALA A 80 -11.23 -2.93 0.44
N ALA A 81 -9.95 -3.31 0.48
CA ALA A 81 -9.56 -4.68 0.81
C ALA A 81 -9.92 -5.03 2.27
N VAL A 82 -9.76 -4.09 3.20
CA VAL A 82 -10.16 -4.26 4.60
C VAL A 82 -11.67 -4.41 4.74
N ASP A 83 -12.45 -3.55 4.08
CA ASP A 83 -13.92 -3.60 4.10
C ASP A 83 -14.44 -4.91 3.51
N ALA A 84 -13.93 -5.30 2.33
CA ALA A 84 -14.31 -6.55 1.68
C ALA A 84 -14.08 -7.76 2.62
N ALA A 85 -12.94 -7.80 3.30
CA ALA A 85 -12.66 -8.86 4.27
C ALA A 85 -13.60 -8.82 5.48
N ALA A 86 -13.97 -7.63 5.97
CA ALA A 86 -14.89 -7.47 7.10
C ALA A 86 -16.33 -7.88 6.75
N GLU A 87 -16.74 -7.69 5.51
CA GLU A 87 -18.05 -8.09 4.97
C GLU A 87 -18.11 -9.57 4.56
N GLY A 88 -17.02 -10.31 4.71
CA GLY A 88 -16.93 -11.72 4.29
C GLY A 88 -16.81 -11.90 2.77
N LEU A 89 -16.57 -10.82 2.03
CA LEU A 89 -16.23 -10.86 0.61
C LEU A 89 -14.77 -11.30 0.42
N ARG A 90 -14.42 -11.58 -0.84
CA ARG A 90 -13.08 -12.07 -1.19
C ARG A 90 -12.18 -10.88 -1.57
N PRO A 91 -11.22 -10.45 -0.72
CA PRO A 91 -10.29 -9.37 -1.07
C PRO A 91 -9.31 -9.80 -2.18
N PRO A 92 -8.54 -8.88 -2.76
CA PRO A 92 -7.46 -9.20 -3.69
C PRO A 92 -6.50 -10.25 -3.14
N ALA A 93 -5.97 -11.12 -4.00
CA ALA A 93 -5.10 -12.22 -3.63
C ALA A 93 -3.82 -11.77 -2.91
N CYS A 94 -3.32 -10.58 -3.21
CA CYS A 94 -2.17 -9.94 -2.56
C CYS A 94 -2.38 -9.68 -1.06
N TRP A 95 -3.62 -9.38 -0.66
CA TRP A 95 -4.00 -9.05 0.72
C TRP A 95 -4.50 -10.26 1.52
N ARG A 96 -5.05 -11.29 0.87
CA ARG A 96 -5.61 -12.49 1.55
C ARG A 96 -4.67 -13.10 2.61
N PRO A 97 -3.35 -13.25 2.38
CA PRO A 97 -2.47 -13.84 3.37
C PRO A 97 -2.42 -13.03 4.69
N LEU A 98 -2.43 -11.70 4.62
CA LEU A 98 -2.44 -10.87 5.83
C LEU A 98 -3.71 -11.14 6.64
N PHE A 99 -4.89 -11.16 5.99
CA PHE A 99 -6.14 -11.44 6.68
C PHE A 99 -6.18 -12.84 7.29
N GLN A 100 -5.63 -13.85 6.58
CA GLN A 100 -5.57 -15.22 7.06
C GLN A 100 -4.65 -15.38 8.28
N TYR A 101 -3.48 -14.72 8.27
CA TYR A 101 -2.47 -14.88 9.30
C TYR A 101 -2.50 -13.79 10.39
N ARG A 102 -3.39 -12.78 10.32
CA ARG A 102 -3.38 -11.57 11.19
C ARG A 102 -3.33 -11.81 12.70
N ARG A 103 -3.61 -13.01 13.20
CA ARG A 103 -3.52 -13.39 14.63
C ARG A 103 -2.61 -14.60 14.89
N HIS A 104 -1.82 -15.01 13.89
CA HIS A 104 -1.01 -16.21 13.99
C HIS A 104 0.20 -15.96 14.89
N PRO A 105 0.39 -16.73 15.98
CA PRO A 105 1.40 -16.43 17.00
C PRO A 105 2.84 -16.60 16.50
N GLY A 106 3.06 -17.41 15.46
CA GLY A 106 4.38 -17.61 14.85
C GLY A 106 4.73 -16.60 13.74
N VAL A 107 3.92 -15.58 13.50
CA VAL A 107 4.23 -14.53 12.50
C VAL A 107 4.56 -13.23 13.23
N ARG A 108 5.72 -12.67 12.93
CA ARG A 108 6.25 -11.51 13.65
C ARG A 108 5.67 -10.20 13.09
N PRO A 109 5.59 -9.12 13.90
CA PRO A 109 5.11 -7.81 13.45
C PRO A 109 5.77 -7.32 12.14
N LEU A 110 7.09 -7.50 12.02
CA LEU A 110 7.82 -7.11 10.81
C LEU A 110 7.35 -7.85 9.55
N GLN A 111 7.04 -9.15 9.64
CA GLN A 111 6.54 -9.91 8.52
C GLN A 111 5.20 -9.34 8.03
N PHE A 112 4.34 -8.88 8.94
CA PHE A 112 3.10 -8.21 8.57
C PHE A 112 3.34 -6.84 7.92
N ALA A 113 4.29 -6.05 8.44
CA ALA A 113 4.66 -4.78 7.83
C ALA A 113 5.15 -4.99 6.39
N LEU A 114 6.13 -5.89 6.19
CA LEU A 114 6.68 -6.19 4.86
C LEU A 114 5.63 -6.79 3.91
N ALA A 115 4.78 -7.71 4.39
CA ALA A 115 3.72 -8.28 3.56
C ALA A 115 2.69 -7.24 3.15
N GLY A 116 2.35 -6.31 4.05
CA GLY A 116 1.43 -5.22 3.76
C GLY A 116 2.03 -4.23 2.76
N ILE A 117 3.30 -3.86 2.92
CA ILE A 117 3.99 -2.99 1.95
C ILE A 117 4.10 -3.70 0.59
N ASN A 118 4.42 -5.00 0.56
CA ASN A 118 4.45 -5.80 -0.66
C ASN A 118 3.10 -5.78 -1.39
N ALA A 119 2.00 -6.02 -0.68
CA ALA A 119 0.66 -5.98 -1.26
C ALA A 119 0.30 -4.57 -1.77
N HIS A 120 0.58 -3.55 -0.96
CA HIS A 120 0.21 -2.18 -1.26
C HIS A 120 1.03 -1.59 -2.42
N ILE A 121 2.36 -1.65 -2.34
CA ILE A 121 3.23 -1.14 -3.40
C ILE A 121 3.15 -2.01 -4.65
N GLY A 122 3.17 -3.34 -4.51
CA GLY A 122 3.25 -4.26 -5.64
C GLY A 122 1.96 -4.37 -6.46
N HIS A 123 0.80 -4.13 -5.85
CA HIS A 123 -0.49 -4.30 -6.53
C HIS A 123 -1.37 -3.05 -6.47
N ASP A 124 -1.50 -2.39 -5.31
CA ASP A 124 -2.42 -1.25 -5.21
C ASP A 124 -1.87 -0.01 -5.91
N LEU A 125 -0.57 0.28 -5.76
CA LEU A 125 0.05 1.49 -6.32
C LEU A 125 -0.06 1.57 -7.86
N PRO A 126 0.23 0.51 -8.65
CA PRO A 126 0.05 0.56 -10.10
C PRO A 126 -1.37 0.89 -10.52
N LEU A 127 -2.35 0.32 -9.83
CA LEU A 127 -3.76 0.50 -10.11
C LEU A 127 -4.23 1.89 -9.71
N ALA A 128 -3.74 2.41 -8.58
CA ALA A 128 -3.99 3.78 -8.13
C ALA A 128 -3.43 4.83 -9.10
N VAL A 129 -2.23 4.61 -9.66
CA VAL A 129 -1.66 5.49 -10.70
C VAL A 129 -2.55 5.52 -11.93
N VAL A 130 -2.95 4.35 -12.45
CA VAL A 130 -3.83 4.26 -13.62
C VAL A 130 -5.18 4.93 -13.37
N GLU A 131 -5.77 4.73 -12.19
CA GLU A 131 -7.03 5.35 -11.79
C GLU A 131 -6.90 6.88 -11.65
N THR A 132 -5.77 7.36 -11.10
CA THR A 132 -5.44 8.79 -11.01
C THR A 132 -5.35 9.43 -12.40
N CYS A 133 -4.62 8.79 -13.33
CA CYS A 133 -4.53 9.24 -14.72
C CYS A 133 -5.91 9.37 -15.37
N ARG A 134 -6.81 8.39 -15.15
CA ARG A 134 -8.20 8.45 -15.64
C ARG A 134 -8.98 9.59 -15.01
N ALA A 135 -8.86 9.76 -13.69
CA ALA A 135 -9.58 10.79 -12.94
C ALA A 135 -9.16 12.22 -13.31
N LEU A 136 -7.89 12.41 -13.70
CA LEU A 136 -7.33 13.71 -14.06
C LEU A 136 -7.28 13.95 -15.57
N GLY A 137 -7.53 12.93 -16.38
CA GLY A 137 -7.46 13.02 -17.84
C GLY A 137 -6.02 13.22 -18.35
N CYS A 138 -5.03 12.64 -17.66
CA CYS A 138 -3.61 12.74 -18.00
C CYS A 138 -2.99 11.37 -18.28
N ALA A 139 -1.74 11.34 -18.74
CA ALA A 139 -0.96 10.12 -18.92
C ALA A 139 0.00 9.90 -17.74
N PRO A 140 0.52 8.68 -17.51
CA PRO A 140 1.47 8.42 -16.43
C PRO A 140 2.67 9.37 -16.43
N ALA A 141 3.20 9.74 -17.60
CA ALA A 141 4.32 10.68 -17.69
C ALA A 141 4.04 12.04 -17.01
N ASP A 142 2.77 12.47 -16.96
CA ASP A 142 2.36 13.70 -16.29
C ASP A 142 2.31 13.57 -14.76
N LEU A 143 2.24 12.34 -14.23
CA LEU A 143 2.21 12.03 -12.79
C LEU A 143 3.57 11.60 -12.23
N GLU A 144 4.60 11.45 -13.07
CA GLU A 144 5.89 10.86 -12.67
C GLU A 144 6.54 11.64 -11.52
N ARG A 145 6.45 12.97 -11.52
CA ARG A 145 7.05 13.80 -10.47
C ARG A 145 6.36 13.59 -9.11
N GLU A 146 5.04 13.60 -9.10
CA GLU A 146 4.26 13.37 -7.88
C GLU A 146 4.45 11.93 -7.38
N PHE A 147 4.54 10.96 -8.28
CA PHE A 147 4.89 9.58 -7.96
C PHE A 147 6.28 9.47 -7.30
N GLU A 148 7.30 10.11 -7.87
CA GLU A 148 8.63 10.14 -7.27
C GLU A 148 8.62 10.81 -5.90
N ARG A 149 7.87 11.90 -5.75
CA ARG A 149 7.80 12.63 -4.50
C ARG A 149 7.11 11.84 -3.38
N VAL A 150 6.01 11.15 -3.68
CA VAL A 150 5.40 10.17 -2.75
C VAL A 150 6.40 9.09 -2.40
N GLY A 151 7.19 8.67 -3.38
CA GLY A 151 8.30 7.77 -3.24
C GLY A 151 9.35 8.13 -2.22
N ASP A 152 9.87 9.35 -2.30
CA ASP A 152 10.85 9.88 -1.34
C ASP A 152 10.32 9.78 0.09
N ILE A 153 9.03 10.07 0.29
CA ILE A 153 8.37 10.00 1.61
C ILE A 153 8.30 8.55 2.10
N LEU A 154 7.99 7.61 1.21
CA LEU A 154 7.96 6.18 1.55
C LEU A 154 9.35 5.65 1.95
N VAL A 155 10.43 6.11 1.30
CA VAL A 155 11.81 5.67 1.57
C VAL A 155 12.27 6.07 2.98
N LEU A 156 11.93 7.27 3.44
CA LEU A 156 12.22 7.72 4.81
C LEU A 156 11.61 6.78 5.87
N LEU A 157 10.49 6.13 5.54
CA LEU A 157 9.85 5.19 6.43
C LEU A 157 10.46 3.78 6.37
N GLU A 158 10.97 3.35 5.20
CA GLU A 158 11.78 2.14 5.10
C GLU A 158 12.99 2.22 6.05
N GLU A 159 13.67 3.37 6.06
CA GLU A 159 14.80 3.60 6.98
C GLU A 159 14.37 3.45 8.43
N ARG A 160 13.23 4.02 8.82
CA ARG A 160 12.69 3.88 10.18
C ARG A 160 12.33 2.43 10.53
N ILE A 161 11.67 1.69 9.63
CA ILE A 161 11.34 0.27 9.83
C ILE A 161 12.62 -0.55 9.99
N ARG A 162 13.67 -0.24 9.22
CA ARG A 162 14.97 -0.91 9.30
C ARG A 162 15.67 -0.61 10.64
N GLU A 163 15.62 0.63 11.12
CA GLU A 163 16.14 1.04 12.43
C GLU A 163 15.43 0.31 13.59
N ASP A 164 14.10 0.22 13.54
CA ASP A 164 13.30 -0.46 14.58
C ASP A 164 13.57 -1.98 14.66
N VAL A 165 14.07 -2.56 13.57
CA VAL A 165 14.36 -4.00 13.46
C VAL A 165 15.84 -4.31 13.72
N MET A 166 16.75 -3.37 13.44
CA MET A 166 18.20 -3.54 13.58
C MET A 166 18.79 -2.61 14.65
N PRO A 167 18.49 -2.81 15.94
CA PRO A 167 19.14 -2.04 17.00
C PRO A 167 20.57 -2.53 17.21
N GLY A 168 21.54 -1.98 16.45
CA GLY A 168 22.96 -2.01 16.78
C GLY A 168 23.86 -2.99 15.98
N PRO A 169 25.19 -2.81 16.08
CA PRO A 169 26.17 -3.43 15.19
C PRO A 169 26.62 -4.80 15.71
N ASP A 170 25.72 -5.78 15.77
CA ASP A 170 26.14 -7.16 16.02
C ASP A 170 26.27 -7.94 14.71
N LEU A 171 27.53 -8.10 14.28
CA LEU A 171 27.95 -8.81 13.06
C LEU A 171 27.54 -10.30 13.03
N LEU A 172 26.92 -10.82 14.10
CA LEU A 172 26.33 -12.16 14.17
C LEU A 172 24.89 -12.23 13.63
N GLN A 173 24.24 -11.10 13.32
CA GLN A 173 22.84 -11.06 12.84
C GLN A 173 22.65 -11.35 11.35
N ILE A 174 23.73 -11.56 10.58
CA ILE A 174 23.62 -11.85 9.15
C ILE A 174 22.88 -13.17 8.90
N ALA A 175 22.92 -14.14 9.83
CA ALA A 175 22.22 -15.42 9.68
C ALA A 175 20.76 -15.43 10.18
N ASP A 176 20.25 -14.33 10.74
CA ASP A 176 18.84 -14.26 11.15
C ASP A 176 17.93 -14.11 9.91
N PRO A 177 16.92 -14.99 9.73
CA PRO A 177 16.04 -14.91 8.58
C PRO A 177 15.33 -13.55 8.44
N LEU A 178 15.11 -12.78 9.52
CA LEU A 178 14.49 -11.44 9.42
C LEU A 178 15.48 -10.45 8.82
N THR A 179 16.74 -10.47 9.27
CA THR A 179 17.80 -9.61 8.73
C THR A 179 18.02 -9.86 7.24
N HIS A 180 18.04 -11.13 6.81
CA HIS A 180 18.10 -11.47 5.39
C HIS A 180 16.86 -11.02 4.61
N LEU A 181 15.67 -11.14 5.20
CA LEU A 181 14.42 -10.73 4.56
C LEU A 181 14.35 -9.20 4.37
N VAL A 182 14.74 -8.43 5.39
CA VAL A 182 14.83 -6.96 5.31
C VAL A 182 15.90 -6.56 4.31
N GLY A 183 17.08 -7.19 4.34
CA GLY A 183 18.17 -6.88 3.42
C GLY A 183 17.91 -7.26 1.95
N SER A 184 16.98 -8.18 1.69
CA SER A 184 16.59 -8.59 0.33
C SER A 184 15.39 -7.81 -0.22
N TRP A 185 14.68 -7.08 0.64
CA TRP A 185 13.57 -6.22 0.25
C TRP A 185 14.06 -4.78 0.01
N SER A 186 13.61 -4.16 -1.08
CA SER A 186 13.97 -2.80 -1.46
C SER A 186 12.71 -2.08 -1.92
N LEU A 187 12.31 -1.05 -1.19
CA LEU A 187 11.14 -0.24 -1.54
C LEU A 187 11.33 0.44 -2.90
N ASP A 188 12.53 0.93 -3.17
CA ASP A 188 12.91 1.56 -4.44
C ASP A 188 12.64 0.63 -5.63
N ARG A 189 13.13 -0.62 -5.57
CA ARG A 189 12.84 -1.62 -6.61
C ARG A 189 11.35 -1.99 -6.69
N ALA A 190 10.66 -2.05 -5.57
CA ALA A 190 9.23 -2.32 -5.55
C ALA A 190 8.46 -1.19 -6.25
N ARG A 191 8.87 0.06 -6.04
CA ARG A 191 8.30 1.25 -6.70
C ARG A 191 8.61 1.29 -8.19
N ASP A 192 9.84 0.99 -8.60
CA ASP A 192 10.19 0.87 -10.02
C ASP A 192 9.34 -0.18 -10.74
N GLY A 193 9.14 -1.32 -10.07
CA GLY A 193 8.25 -2.37 -10.54
C GLY A 193 6.80 -1.88 -10.64
N ALA A 194 6.34 -1.13 -9.64
CA ALA A 194 5.00 -0.56 -9.63
C ALA A 194 4.78 0.46 -10.75
N TRP A 195 5.76 1.34 -10.99
CA TRP A 195 5.75 2.31 -12.08
C TRP A 195 5.69 1.63 -13.44
N SER A 196 6.52 0.60 -13.63
CA SER A 196 6.52 -0.22 -14.84
C SER A 196 5.18 -0.90 -15.08
N ALA A 197 4.59 -1.49 -14.04
CA ALA A 197 3.26 -2.11 -14.11
C ALA A 197 2.16 -1.09 -14.44
N ALA A 198 2.21 0.11 -13.85
CA ALA A 198 1.25 1.19 -14.14
C ALA A 198 1.32 1.62 -15.62
N ARG A 199 2.53 1.78 -16.16
CA ARG A 199 2.74 2.13 -17.57
C ARG A 199 2.25 1.04 -18.52
N LEU A 200 2.47 -0.23 -18.19
CA LEU A 200 1.95 -1.37 -18.96
C LEU A 200 0.42 -1.39 -18.94
N LEU A 201 -0.21 -1.30 -17.76
CA LEU A 201 -1.65 -1.23 -17.61
C LEU A 201 -2.26 -0.04 -18.36
N TRP A 202 -1.61 1.12 -18.30
CA TRP A 202 -2.02 2.29 -19.07
C TRP A 202 -1.93 2.06 -20.58
N GLY A 203 -0.87 1.39 -21.04
CA GLY A 203 -0.73 0.98 -22.45
C GLY A 203 -1.81 0.00 -22.91
N LEU A 204 -2.24 -0.89 -22.02
CA LEU A 204 -3.31 -1.88 -22.26
C LEU A 204 -4.72 -1.32 -22.08
N ARG A 205 -4.90 -0.02 -21.80
CA ARG A 205 -6.22 0.57 -21.45
C ARG A 205 -7.32 0.38 -22.52
N ASP A 206 -6.92 0.24 -23.78
CA ASP A 206 -7.84 0.02 -24.92
C ASP A 206 -8.05 -1.49 -25.21
N LEU A 207 -7.48 -2.37 -24.39
CA LEU A 207 -7.52 -3.84 -24.48
C LEU A 207 -7.95 -4.41 -23.12
N PRO A 208 -9.24 -4.28 -22.73
CA PRO A 208 -9.71 -4.54 -21.37
C PRO A 208 -9.43 -5.96 -20.90
N ASP A 209 -9.61 -6.97 -21.75
CA ASP A 209 -9.37 -8.38 -21.41
C ASP A 209 -7.89 -8.63 -21.03
N LEU A 210 -6.95 -8.00 -21.75
CA LEU A 210 -5.51 -8.12 -21.45
C LEU A 210 -5.12 -7.33 -20.20
N ALA A 211 -5.74 -6.17 -19.97
CA ALA A 211 -5.53 -5.39 -18.76
C ALA A 211 -6.04 -6.13 -17.51
N GLU A 212 -7.18 -6.81 -17.62
CA GLU A 212 -7.73 -7.66 -16.58
C GLU A 212 -6.82 -8.86 -16.31
N GLU A 213 -6.44 -9.62 -17.34
CA GLU A 213 -5.52 -10.75 -17.18
C GLU A 213 -4.20 -10.31 -16.53
N PHE A 214 -3.61 -9.19 -16.97
CA PHE A 214 -2.39 -8.67 -16.37
C PHE A 214 -2.59 -8.29 -14.89
N THR A 215 -3.71 -7.65 -14.56
CA THR A 215 -4.04 -7.28 -13.17
C THR A 215 -4.18 -8.52 -12.29
N GLU A 216 -4.86 -9.57 -12.75
CA GLU A 216 -5.02 -10.82 -12.02
C GLU A 216 -3.67 -11.53 -11.78
N ARG A 217 -2.79 -11.52 -12.79
CA ARG A 217 -1.45 -12.12 -12.68
C ARG A 217 -0.56 -11.33 -11.72
N LEU A 218 -0.63 -10.01 -11.75
CA LEU A 218 0.03 -9.14 -10.79
C LEU A 218 -0.45 -9.43 -9.37
N ASP A 219 -1.77 -9.45 -9.14
CA ASP A 219 -2.40 -9.77 -7.86
C ASP A 219 -1.95 -11.14 -7.31
N ALA A 220 -2.01 -12.17 -8.15
CA ALA A 220 -1.61 -13.53 -7.79
C ALA A 220 -0.11 -13.64 -7.48
N GLY A 221 0.74 -12.97 -8.25
CA GLY A 221 2.19 -12.95 -8.07
C GLY A 221 2.59 -12.27 -6.77
N VAL A 222 2.06 -11.07 -6.52
CA VAL A 222 2.27 -10.33 -5.27
C VAL A 222 1.72 -11.14 -4.07
N GLY A 223 0.57 -11.78 -4.23
CA GLY A 223 0.00 -12.67 -3.19
C GLY A 223 0.83 -13.91 -2.90
N LEU A 224 1.58 -14.45 -3.87
CA LEU A 224 2.55 -15.51 -3.62
C LEU A 224 3.67 -15.02 -2.70
N VAL A 225 4.23 -13.84 -2.98
CA VAL A 225 5.26 -13.23 -2.15
C VAL A 225 4.72 -12.97 -0.74
N SER A 226 3.52 -12.40 -0.59
CA SER A 226 2.87 -12.21 0.72
C SER A 226 2.75 -13.50 1.52
N ARG A 227 2.45 -14.64 0.87
CA ARG A 227 2.41 -15.96 1.56
C ARG A 227 3.80 -16.38 2.05
N CYS A 228 4.84 -16.19 1.25
CA CYS A 228 6.21 -16.50 1.64
C CYS A 228 6.66 -15.61 2.81
N LEU A 229 6.38 -14.30 2.75
CA LEU A 229 6.71 -13.33 3.79
C LEU A 229 6.07 -13.66 5.14
N LEU A 230 4.86 -14.22 5.13
CA LEU A 230 4.11 -14.58 6.34
C LEU A 230 4.35 -16.04 6.78
N THR A 231 5.40 -16.69 6.30
CA THR A 231 5.77 -18.03 6.78
C THR A 231 6.07 -17.98 8.27
N PRO A 232 5.37 -18.75 9.13
CA PRO A 232 5.62 -18.71 10.55
C PRO A 232 7.01 -19.23 10.91
N TRP A 233 7.74 -18.48 11.74
CA TRP A 233 9.03 -18.89 12.29
C TRP A 233 8.81 -19.16 13.78
N ARG A 234 9.08 -20.39 14.20
CA ARG A 234 8.73 -20.94 15.52
C ARG A 234 9.17 -20.06 16.69
#